data_AF-A0A532UWU3-F1
#
_entry.id   AF-A0A532UWU3-F1
#
_cell.length_a   1.000
_cell.length_b   1.000
_cell.length_c   1.000
_cell.angle_alpha   90.00
_cell.angle_beta   90.00
_cell.angle_gamma   90.00
#
_symmetry.space_group_name_H-M   'P 1'
#
loop_
_entity.id
_entity.type
_entity.pdbx_description
1 polymer ?
#
loop_
_entity_poly.entity_id
_entity_poly.type
_entity_poly.pdbx_seq_one_letter_code
_entity_poly.pdbx_strand_id
1 'polypeptide(L)'
;MAEVYPSDNELLNMQSDSETGVEYIPTGTAPYYLHFRKLLQRLLLAARRANDLRVYDEGGLDIGVKPGKFWLGTQLISYAGSSGNTLADDKQDIYIYLDSSATLVTNEYGSFPNMVTTPHIRLAQVGTSGGDIDSITDCRTGHNIALPYGAGGLKKSIEAHTGDDTLTSAESGSVHSNLGAVGTVTLTLPASAPEGTTFSFAVQAGQELRIDPGTATIRDDSGQTADKYKSASAIGACLSLISDANGDWATVAKNGTWSEQA
;
A
#
# COMPACT_ATOMS: atom_id res chain seq x y z
N MET A 1 -26.36 6.86 -14.31
CA MET A 1 -26.18 7.41 -15.68
C MET A 1 -26.39 6.26 -16.64
N ALA A 2 -27.28 6.40 -17.62
CA ALA A 2 -27.38 5.42 -18.69
C ALA A 2 -26.16 5.60 -19.61
N GLU A 3 -25.46 4.51 -19.91
CA GLU A 3 -24.39 4.54 -20.93
C GLU A 3 -24.99 4.98 -22.27
N VAL A 4 -24.39 6.01 -22.87
CA VAL A 4 -24.73 6.45 -24.21
C VAL A 4 -23.91 5.61 -25.19
N TYR A 5 -24.60 4.74 -25.92
CA TYR A 5 -23.98 3.96 -26.97
C TYR A 5 -23.72 4.84 -28.20
N PRO A 6 -22.63 4.59 -28.97
CA PRO A 6 -22.48 5.16 -30.30
C PRO A 6 -23.67 4.77 -31.19
N SER A 7 -23.94 5.54 -32.22
CA SER A 7 -25.02 5.24 -33.17
C SER A 7 -24.78 3.89 -33.87
N ASP A 8 -25.85 3.23 -34.30
CA ASP A 8 -25.77 1.95 -35.03
C ASP A 8 -24.82 2.03 -36.24
N ASN A 9 -24.83 3.16 -36.94
CA ASN A 9 -23.95 3.40 -38.08
C ASN A 9 -22.47 3.50 -37.69
N GLU A 10 -22.16 4.06 -36.52
CA GLU A 10 -20.79 4.10 -36.01
C GLU A 10 -20.32 2.69 -35.61
N LEU A 11 -21.15 1.94 -34.86
CA LEU A 11 -20.83 0.57 -34.44
C LEU A 11 -20.59 -0.37 -35.64
N LEU A 12 -21.37 -0.25 -36.71
CA LEU A 12 -21.21 -1.06 -37.92
C LEU A 12 -19.93 -0.77 -38.70
N ASN A 13 -19.36 0.44 -38.55
CA ASN A 13 -18.14 0.85 -39.24
C ASN A 13 -16.86 0.72 -38.40
N MET A 14 -16.98 0.41 -37.09
CA MET A 14 -15.83 0.14 -36.24
C MET A 14 -15.17 -1.20 -36.61
N GLN A 15 -13.84 -1.18 -36.73
CA GLN A 15 -13.04 -2.39 -36.97
C GLN A 15 -12.34 -2.87 -35.70
N SER A 16 -12.00 -1.94 -34.80
CA SER A 16 -11.44 -2.22 -33.48
C SER A 16 -11.67 -1.05 -32.54
N ASP A 17 -11.72 -1.32 -31.24
CA ASP A 17 -11.62 -0.30 -30.21
C ASP A 17 -10.14 0.13 -30.05
N SER A 18 -9.88 1.44 -30.09
CA SER A 18 -8.52 1.97 -30.05
C SER A 18 -7.88 1.92 -28.66
N GLU A 19 -8.70 1.91 -27.60
CA GLU A 19 -8.20 1.89 -26.22
C GLU A 19 -7.85 0.47 -25.76
N THR A 20 -8.71 -0.50 -26.05
CA THR A 20 -8.53 -1.89 -25.63
C THR A 20 -7.90 -2.79 -26.70
N GLY A 21 -7.89 -2.36 -27.97
CA GLY A 21 -7.40 -3.15 -29.12
C GLY A 21 -8.31 -4.36 -29.48
N VAL A 22 -9.54 -4.38 -28.96
CA VAL A 22 -10.52 -5.43 -29.26
C VAL A 22 -11.12 -5.20 -30.64
N GLU A 23 -11.04 -6.20 -31.53
CA GLU A 23 -11.55 -6.13 -32.91
C GLU A 23 -13.06 -6.43 -32.97
N TYR A 24 -13.81 -5.61 -33.68
CA TYR A 24 -15.23 -5.87 -33.97
C TYR A 24 -15.38 -6.92 -35.09
N ILE A 25 -16.51 -7.61 -35.13
CA ILE A 25 -16.79 -8.60 -36.17
C ILE A 25 -17.15 -7.85 -37.46
N PRO A 26 -16.42 -8.03 -38.58
CA PRO A 26 -16.74 -7.36 -39.84
C PRO A 26 -18.10 -7.82 -40.38
N THR A 27 -18.91 -6.87 -40.84
CA THR A 27 -20.24 -7.17 -41.40
C THR A 27 -20.11 -8.10 -42.62
N GLY A 28 -20.96 -9.12 -42.71
CA GLY A 28 -21.02 -10.02 -43.86
C GLY A 28 -19.99 -11.17 -43.90
N THR A 29 -19.23 -11.40 -42.82
CA THR A 29 -18.26 -12.52 -42.75
C THR A 29 -18.86 -13.80 -42.16
N ALA A 30 -18.54 -14.95 -42.78
CA ALA A 30 -18.85 -16.29 -42.28
C ALA A 30 -17.55 -17.13 -42.22
N PRO A 31 -17.38 -18.01 -41.22
CA PRO A 31 -18.34 -18.33 -40.16
C PRO A 31 -18.29 -17.36 -38.96
N TYR A 32 -19.45 -16.80 -38.62
CA TYR A 32 -19.63 -15.83 -37.53
C TYR A 32 -19.14 -16.34 -36.16
N TYR A 33 -19.29 -17.64 -35.89
CA TYR A 33 -18.92 -18.22 -34.59
C TYR A 33 -17.42 -18.14 -34.28
N LEU A 34 -16.54 -18.17 -35.30
CA LEU A 34 -15.10 -18.10 -35.09
C LEU A 34 -14.68 -16.68 -34.73
N HIS A 35 -15.24 -15.68 -35.41
CA HIS A 35 -14.98 -14.26 -35.14
C HIS A 35 -15.52 -13.86 -33.75
N PHE A 36 -16.71 -14.36 -33.39
CA PHE A 36 -17.24 -14.17 -32.04
C PHE A 36 -16.35 -14.76 -30.94
N ARG A 37 -15.82 -15.98 -31.14
CA ARG A 37 -14.86 -16.58 -30.19
C ARG A 37 -13.57 -15.78 -30.06
N LYS A 38 -13.06 -15.18 -31.14
CA LYS A 38 -11.87 -14.32 -31.11
C LYS A 38 -12.12 -13.01 -30.35
N LEU A 39 -13.25 -12.35 -30.62
CA LEU A 39 -13.70 -11.16 -29.88
C LEU A 39 -13.76 -11.46 -28.38
N LEU A 40 -14.48 -12.53 -28.01
CA LEU A 40 -14.63 -12.94 -26.62
C LEU A 40 -13.28 -13.24 -25.98
N GLN A 41 -12.39 -13.95 -26.67
CA GLN A 41 -11.05 -14.25 -26.16
C GLN A 41 -10.25 -12.97 -25.85
N ARG A 42 -10.30 -11.95 -26.72
CA ARG A 42 -9.60 -10.67 -26.48
C ARG A 42 -10.21 -9.89 -25.33
N LEU A 43 -11.54 -9.83 -25.26
CA LEU A 43 -12.24 -9.22 -24.14
C LEU A 43 -11.86 -9.89 -22.82
N LEU A 44 -11.80 -11.23 -22.79
CA LEU A 44 -11.36 -11.98 -21.62
C LEU A 44 -9.89 -11.72 -21.26
N LEU A 45 -9.01 -11.50 -22.23
CA LEU A 45 -7.62 -11.12 -21.97
C LEU A 45 -7.51 -9.73 -21.33
N ALA A 46 -8.27 -8.75 -21.85
CA ALA A 46 -8.34 -7.40 -21.28
C ALA A 46 -8.92 -7.43 -19.85
N ALA A 47 -10.00 -8.16 -19.64
CA ALA A 47 -10.65 -8.32 -18.34
C ALA A 47 -9.87 -9.22 -17.36
N ARG A 48 -8.87 -9.98 -17.83
CA ARG A 48 -8.14 -10.94 -16.98
C ARG A 48 -7.47 -10.25 -15.79
N ARG A 49 -6.71 -9.19 -16.04
CA ARG A 49 -6.01 -8.45 -14.96
C ARG A 49 -6.97 -7.84 -13.95
N ALA A 50 -8.12 -7.34 -14.39
CA ALA A 50 -9.13 -6.81 -13.48
C ALA A 50 -9.73 -7.89 -12.55
N ASN A 51 -9.67 -9.16 -12.97
CA ASN A 51 -10.14 -10.30 -12.18
C ASN A 51 -9.04 -10.99 -11.37
N ASP A 52 -7.77 -10.57 -11.48
CA ASP A 52 -6.69 -11.17 -10.70
C ASP A 52 -6.98 -11.04 -9.20
N LEU A 53 -6.81 -12.13 -8.45
CA LEU A 53 -7.03 -12.20 -7.00
C LEU A 53 -8.47 -11.87 -6.54
N ARG A 54 -9.44 -11.83 -7.45
CA ARG A 54 -10.84 -11.53 -7.12
C ARG A 54 -11.44 -12.65 -6.28
N VAL A 55 -12.08 -12.28 -5.17
CA VAL A 55 -12.92 -13.18 -4.37
C VAL A 55 -14.29 -13.30 -5.04
N TYR A 56 -14.84 -14.51 -5.10
CA TYR A 56 -16.16 -14.80 -5.64
C TYR A 56 -16.87 -15.85 -4.79
N ASP A 57 -18.20 -15.77 -4.78
CA ASP A 57 -19.09 -16.71 -4.10
C ASP A 57 -19.19 -18.03 -4.89
N GLU A 58 -19.03 -19.15 -4.20
CA GLU A 58 -19.19 -20.52 -4.74
C GLU A 58 -20.53 -21.16 -4.34
N GLY A 59 -21.31 -20.47 -3.50
CA GLY A 59 -22.60 -20.87 -2.95
C GLY A 59 -22.49 -21.27 -1.48
N GLY A 60 -23.49 -20.92 -0.68
CA GLY A 60 -23.49 -21.17 0.76
C GLY A 60 -22.42 -20.34 1.45
N LEU A 61 -21.59 -20.97 2.28
CA LEU A 61 -20.51 -20.28 3.00
C LEU A 61 -19.15 -20.41 2.31
N ASP A 62 -19.09 -20.97 1.10
CA ASP A 62 -17.83 -21.21 0.40
C ASP A 62 -17.47 -20.04 -0.53
N ILE A 63 -16.22 -19.58 -0.42
CA ILE A 63 -15.63 -18.63 -1.36
C ILE A 63 -14.52 -19.26 -2.20
N GLY A 64 -14.39 -18.76 -3.42
CA GLY A 64 -13.23 -18.97 -4.26
C GLY A 64 -12.45 -17.67 -4.47
N VAL A 65 -11.16 -17.81 -4.78
CA VAL A 65 -10.27 -16.71 -5.11
C VAL A 65 -9.59 -16.99 -6.44
N LYS A 66 -9.69 -16.05 -7.38
CA LYS A 66 -9.05 -16.20 -8.69
C LYS A 66 -7.52 -16.16 -8.58
N PRO A 67 -6.79 -16.85 -9.47
CA PRO A 67 -5.34 -16.69 -9.58
C PRO A 67 -4.96 -15.23 -9.85
N GLY A 68 -3.72 -14.89 -9.53
CA GLY A 68 -3.19 -13.56 -9.78
C GLY A 68 -1.76 -13.39 -9.28
N LYS A 69 -1.26 -12.16 -9.33
CA LYS A 69 0.10 -11.84 -8.87
C LYS A 69 0.10 -10.52 -8.11
N PHE A 70 1.01 -10.39 -7.16
CA PHE A 70 1.23 -9.14 -6.44
C PHE A 70 2.72 -8.94 -6.14
N TRP A 71 3.10 -7.70 -5.86
CA TRP A 71 4.46 -7.36 -5.46
C TRP A 71 4.56 -7.26 -3.95
N LEU A 72 5.59 -7.86 -3.37
CA LEU A 72 6.02 -7.64 -1.99
C LEU A 72 7.46 -7.13 -2.02
N GLY A 73 7.65 -5.85 -1.72
CA GLY A 73 8.93 -5.18 -1.95
C GLY A 73 9.36 -5.29 -3.43
N THR A 74 10.46 -5.98 -3.68
CA THR A 74 11.02 -6.20 -5.04
C THR A 74 10.72 -7.59 -5.60
N GLN A 75 9.89 -8.40 -4.91
CA GLN A 75 9.56 -9.76 -5.35
C GLN A 75 8.15 -9.80 -5.94
N LEU A 76 8.03 -10.34 -7.15
CA LEU A 76 6.75 -10.68 -7.76
C LEU A 76 6.31 -12.06 -7.27
N ILE A 77 5.22 -12.11 -6.52
CA ILE A 77 4.64 -13.32 -5.96
C ILE A 77 3.44 -13.74 -6.81
N SER A 78 3.31 -15.04 -7.10
CA SER A 78 2.20 -15.60 -7.88
C SER A 78 1.32 -16.46 -6.99
N TYR A 79 0.00 -16.27 -7.11
CA TYR A 79 -1.02 -17.05 -6.43
C TYR A 79 -1.82 -17.85 -7.44
N ALA A 80 -1.96 -19.15 -7.21
CA ALA A 80 -2.61 -20.08 -8.14
C ALA A 80 -4.14 -20.01 -8.12
N GLY A 81 -4.73 -19.30 -7.15
CA GLY A 81 -6.16 -19.35 -6.85
C GLY A 81 -6.50 -20.41 -5.82
N SER A 82 -7.71 -20.34 -5.29
CA SER A 82 -8.29 -21.35 -4.38
C SER A 82 -9.80 -21.44 -4.58
N SER A 83 -10.39 -22.53 -4.08
CA SER A 83 -11.82 -22.83 -4.08
C SER A 83 -12.16 -23.67 -2.85
N GLY A 84 -13.42 -23.66 -2.42
CA GLY A 84 -13.92 -24.43 -1.28
C GLY A 84 -13.42 -23.90 0.06
N ASN A 85 -13.20 -22.59 0.18
CA ASN A 85 -12.79 -21.98 1.44
C ASN A 85 -14.05 -21.62 2.23
N THR A 86 -14.45 -22.51 3.14
CA THR A 86 -15.65 -22.31 3.97
C THR A 86 -15.43 -21.23 5.01
N LEU A 87 -16.35 -20.27 5.05
CA LEU A 87 -16.39 -19.18 6.00
C LEU A 87 -17.27 -19.52 7.21
N ALA A 88 -17.08 -18.79 8.31
CA ALA A 88 -17.99 -18.88 9.45
C ALA A 88 -19.34 -18.23 9.14
N ASP A 89 -20.40 -18.76 9.74
CA ASP A 89 -21.77 -18.25 9.60
C ASP A 89 -22.05 -17.08 10.55
N ASP A 90 -23.08 -16.29 10.22
CA ASP A 90 -23.57 -15.14 10.97
C ASP A 90 -22.46 -14.16 11.38
N LYS A 91 -21.59 -13.82 10.42
CA LYS A 91 -20.53 -12.83 10.59
C LYS A 91 -20.78 -11.64 9.71
N GLN A 92 -20.82 -10.47 10.33
CA GLN A 92 -20.95 -9.22 9.60
C GLN A 92 -19.72 -8.96 8.72
N ASP A 93 -18.51 -9.25 9.24
CA ASP A 93 -17.25 -8.95 8.57
C ASP A 93 -16.24 -10.10 8.71
N ILE A 94 -15.91 -10.73 7.58
CA ILE A 94 -14.79 -11.66 7.44
C ILE A 94 -13.79 -11.07 6.45
N TYR A 95 -12.56 -10.88 6.92
CA TYR A 95 -11.49 -10.23 6.17
C TYR A 95 -10.65 -11.26 5.44
N ILE A 96 -10.61 -11.16 4.12
CA ILE A 96 -9.93 -12.07 3.21
C ILE A 96 -8.68 -11.39 2.65
N TYR A 97 -7.52 -12.00 2.86
CA TYR A 97 -6.24 -11.47 2.38
C TYR A 97 -5.25 -12.59 2.03
N LEU A 98 -4.20 -12.25 1.26
CA LEU A 98 -3.04 -13.11 1.09
C LEU A 98 -1.89 -12.60 1.94
N ASP A 99 -1.26 -13.48 2.71
CA ASP A 99 -0.05 -13.14 3.46
C ASP A 99 1.19 -12.99 2.56
N SER A 100 2.33 -12.69 3.17
CA SER A 100 3.62 -12.54 2.48
C SER A 100 4.10 -13.81 1.75
N SER A 101 3.53 -14.97 2.07
CA SER A 101 3.84 -16.26 1.44
C SER A 101 2.80 -16.67 0.38
N ALA A 102 1.86 -15.78 0.04
CA ALA A 102 0.71 -16.06 -0.83
C ALA A 102 -0.25 -17.14 -0.30
N THR A 103 -0.34 -17.29 1.02
CA THR A 103 -1.35 -18.14 1.65
C THR A 103 -2.64 -17.34 1.82
N LEU A 104 -3.77 -17.94 1.47
CA LEU A 104 -5.08 -17.34 1.73
C LEU A 104 -5.38 -17.40 3.23
N VAL A 105 -5.75 -16.26 3.78
CA VAL A 105 -6.20 -16.13 5.15
C VAL A 105 -7.62 -15.59 5.17
N THR A 106 -8.50 -16.28 5.88
CA THR A 106 -9.87 -15.89 6.18
C THR A 106 -9.95 -15.60 7.67
N ASN A 107 -10.24 -14.35 8.05
CA ASN A 107 -10.13 -13.95 9.45
C ASN A 107 -11.32 -13.11 9.92
N GLU A 108 -11.82 -13.40 11.11
CA GLU A 108 -13.00 -12.78 11.73
C GLU A 108 -12.63 -11.61 12.64
N TYR A 109 -11.60 -10.84 12.28
CA TYR A 109 -11.23 -9.65 13.03
C TYR A 109 -12.28 -8.54 12.90
N GLY A 110 -12.14 -7.47 13.68
CA GLY A 110 -12.91 -6.24 13.44
C GLY A 110 -12.36 -5.36 12.31
N SER A 111 -11.18 -5.70 11.76
CA SER A 111 -10.52 -4.98 10.66
C SER A 111 -9.40 -5.82 10.04
N PHE A 112 -8.89 -5.43 8.86
CA PHE A 112 -7.66 -5.99 8.33
C PHE A 112 -6.48 -5.80 9.31
N PRO A 113 -5.55 -6.76 9.41
CA PRO A 113 -4.34 -6.60 10.21
C PRO A 113 -3.54 -5.35 9.83
N ASN A 114 -2.67 -4.89 10.73
CA ASN A 114 -1.73 -3.85 10.40
C ASN A 114 -0.69 -4.39 9.39
N MET A 115 -0.55 -3.74 8.24
CA MET A 115 0.37 -4.16 7.18
C MET A 115 1.85 -4.06 7.56
N VAL A 116 2.18 -3.27 8.58
CA VAL A 116 3.54 -3.14 9.11
C VAL A 116 3.94 -4.40 9.86
N THR A 117 3.05 -4.91 10.72
CA THR A 117 3.32 -6.12 11.53
C THR A 117 2.99 -7.41 10.80
N THR A 118 2.08 -7.34 9.82
CA THR A 118 1.62 -8.49 9.04
C THR A 118 1.52 -8.06 7.58
N PRO A 119 2.61 -8.14 6.80
CA PRO A 119 2.56 -7.80 5.38
C PRO A 119 1.57 -8.71 4.63
N HIS A 120 0.59 -8.11 3.97
CA HIS A 120 -0.45 -8.82 3.21
C HIS A 120 -0.97 -7.99 2.05
N ILE A 121 -1.76 -8.59 1.17
CA ILE A 121 -2.61 -7.88 0.19
C ILE A 121 -4.08 -8.14 0.50
N ARG A 122 -4.85 -7.06 0.63
CA ARG A 122 -6.29 -7.14 0.91
C ARG A 122 -7.04 -7.58 -0.33
N LEU A 123 -7.93 -8.55 -0.17
CA LEU A 123 -8.76 -9.05 -1.25
C LEU A 123 -10.21 -8.62 -1.11
N ALA A 124 -10.86 -8.99 -0.01
CA ALA A 124 -12.27 -8.68 0.21
C ALA A 124 -12.64 -8.66 1.68
N GLN A 125 -13.80 -8.07 1.95
CA GLN A 125 -14.55 -8.19 3.19
C GLN A 125 -15.88 -8.88 2.85
N VAL A 126 -16.18 -9.98 3.53
CA VAL A 126 -17.33 -10.84 3.25
C VAL A 126 -18.26 -10.85 4.45
N GLY A 127 -19.55 -10.63 4.23
CA GLY A 127 -20.59 -10.84 5.22
C GLY A 127 -21.32 -12.16 4.96
N THR A 128 -21.68 -12.86 6.03
CA THR A 128 -22.40 -14.13 6.02
C THR A 128 -23.59 -14.09 6.96
N SER A 129 -24.71 -14.67 6.54
CA SER A 129 -25.93 -14.77 7.34
C SER A 129 -26.76 -15.96 6.91
N GLY A 130 -27.26 -16.73 7.88
CA GLY A 130 -28.22 -17.80 7.63
C GLY A 130 -27.69 -18.91 6.72
N GLY A 131 -26.39 -19.20 6.80
CA GLY A 131 -25.73 -20.24 6.02
C GLY A 131 -25.38 -19.85 4.57
N ASP A 132 -25.43 -18.56 4.24
CA ASP A 132 -25.11 -18.05 2.91
C ASP A 132 -24.26 -16.77 2.99
N ILE A 133 -23.63 -16.39 1.89
CA ILE A 133 -22.90 -15.13 1.75
C ILE A 133 -23.89 -14.02 1.41
N ASP A 134 -23.95 -12.98 2.25
CA ASP A 134 -24.84 -11.85 2.04
C ASP A 134 -24.20 -10.74 1.17
N SER A 135 -22.86 -10.63 1.22
CA SER A 135 -22.13 -9.53 0.61
C SER A 135 -20.64 -9.87 0.44
N ILE A 136 -20.07 -9.39 -0.67
CA ILE A 136 -18.63 -9.40 -0.91
C ILE A 136 -18.22 -7.99 -1.33
N THR A 137 -17.50 -7.30 -0.45
CA THR A 137 -16.92 -5.98 -0.74
C THR A 137 -15.49 -6.15 -1.24
N ASP A 138 -15.20 -5.67 -2.44
CA ASP A 138 -13.87 -5.74 -3.06
C ASP A 138 -12.91 -4.72 -2.42
N CYS A 139 -11.84 -5.22 -1.79
CA CYS A 139 -10.85 -4.39 -1.10
C CYS A 139 -9.52 -4.28 -1.86
N ARG A 140 -9.41 -4.86 -3.07
CA ARG A 140 -8.18 -4.86 -3.88
C ARG A 140 -7.75 -3.45 -4.30
N THR A 141 -8.72 -2.53 -4.40
CA THR A 141 -8.50 -1.11 -4.75
C THR A 141 -7.52 -0.38 -3.83
N GLY A 142 -7.36 -0.83 -2.58
CA GLY A 142 -6.37 -0.30 -1.64
C GLY A 142 -4.91 -0.47 -2.08
N HIS A 143 -4.62 -1.28 -3.10
CA HIS A 143 -3.26 -1.63 -3.54
C HIS A 143 -3.00 -1.39 -5.02
N ASN A 144 -3.95 -0.81 -5.76
CA ASN A 144 -4.02 -1.05 -7.20
C ASN A 144 -2.95 -0.35 -8.05
N ILE A 145 -2.37 0.79 -7.64
CA ILE A 145 -1.34 1.47 -8.43
C ILE A 145 -0.38 2.26 -7.52
N ALA A 146 0.84 1.76 -7.33
CA ALA A 146 1.94 2.60 -6.86
C ALA A 146 2.60 3.26 -8.08
N LEU A 147 2.64 4.59 -8.13
CA LEU A 147 3.42 5.32 -9.12
C LEU A 147 4.89 5.34 -8.67
N PRO A 148 5.79 4.57 -9.30
CA PRO A 148 7.22 4.77 -9.06
C PRO A 148 7.63 6.15 -9.57
N TYR A 149 8.45 6.86 -8.80
CA TYR A 149 9.10 8.10 -9.17
C TYR A 149 10.57 7.82 -9.54
N GLY A 150 11.03 8.37 -10.66
CA GLY A 150 12.41 8.21 -11.13
C GLY A 150 12.80 6.74 -11.41
N ALA A 151 13.98 6.32 -10.97
CA ALA A 151 14.56 4.99 -11.20
C ALA A 151 13.89 3.83 -10.42
N GLY A 152 12.57 3.91 -10.18
CA GLY A 152 11.80 2.85 -9.52
C GLY A 152 11.58 3.04 -8.00
N GLY A 153 11.89 4.21 -7.43
CA GLY A 153 11.62 4.49 -6.02
C GLY A 153 10.21 5.04 -5.78
N LEU A 154 9.64 4.87 -4.59
CA LEU A 154 8.43 5.59 -4.19
C LEU A 154 8.80 7.03 -3.81
N LYS A 155 8.03 8.02 -4.27
CA LYS A 155 8.21 9.43 -3.86
C LYS A 155 7.97 9.54 -2.36
N LYS A 156 8.95 10.01 -1.59
CA LYS A 156 8.76 10.30 -0.17
C LYS A 156 7.90 11.55 0.01
N SER A 157 6.99 11.53 0.98
CA SER A 157 6.37 12.75 1.50
C SER A 157 7.44 13.59 2.20
N ILE A 158 7.35 14.91 2.06
CA ILE A 158 8.15 15.85 2.85
C ILE A 158 7.22 16.82 3.55
N GLU A 159 7.43 17.00 4.85
CA GLU A 159 6.69 17.92 5.69
C GLU A 159 7.61 18.96 6.32
N ALA A 160 7.14 20.20 6.38
CA ALA A 160 7.84 21.32 6.99
C ALA A 160 7.15 21.70 8.30
N HIS A 161 7.94 21.75 9.36
CA HIS A 161 7.51 21.98 10.73
C HIS A 161 7.94 23.37 11.18
N THR A 162 6.98 24.21 11.58
CA THR A 162 7.23 25.54 12.15
C THR A 162 7.07 25.57 13.67
N GLY A 163 6.77 24.42 14.29
CA GLY A 163 6.63 24.21 15.72
C GLY A 163 6.84 22.72 16.04
N ASP A 164 6.81 22.39 17.33
CA ASP A 164 6.99 21.01 17.80
C ASP A 164 5.89 20.07 17.30
N ASP A 165 6.23 18.80 17.08
CA ASP A 165 5.29 17.78 16.62
C ASP A 165 5.64 16.39 17.18
N THR A 166 4.65 15.48 17.20
CA THR A 166 4.80 14.08 17.60
C THR A 166 4.48 13.17 16.43
N LEU A 167 5.51 12.49 15.92
CA LEU A 167 5.41 11.63 14.75
C LEU A 167 4.78 10.29 15.09
N THR A 168 4.08 9.72 14.13
CA THR A 168 3.39 8.43 14.25
C THR A 168 4.02 7.38 13.34
N SER A 169 3.93 6.10 13.72
CA SER A 169 4.45 5.01 12.88
C SER A 169 3.81 4.92 11.48
N ALA A 170 2.63 5.53 11.29
CA ALA A 170 1.96 5.62 10.00
C ALA A 170 2.70 6.53 8.99
N GLU A 171 3.56 7.42 9.48
CA GLU A 171 4.32 8.37 8.67
C GLU A 171 5.69 7.80 8.26
N SER A 172 5.97 6.54 8.59
CA SER A 172 7.23 5.86 8.20
C SER A 172 7.57 6.04 6.72
N GLY A 173 8.81 6.42 6.45
CA GLY A 173 9.34 6.69 5.11
C GLY A 173 9.24 8.16 4.66
N SER A 174 8.63 9.03 5.48
CA SER A 174 8.57 10.47 5.25
C SER A 174 9.90 11.18 5.51
N VAL A 175 9.96 12.43 5.06
CA VAL A 175 11.02 13.40 5.37
C VAL A 175 10.41 14.55 6.17
N HIS A 176 10.99 14.89 7.31
CA HIS A 176 10.57 16.04 8.14
C HIS A 176 11.66 17.11 8.12
N SER A 177 11.26 18.37 8.01
CA SER A 177 12.16 19.51 7.97
C SER A 177 11.68 20.65 8.85
N ASN A 178 12.58 21.57 9.25
CA ASN A 178 12.20 22.79 9.98
C ASN A 178 12.04 24.01 9.04
N LEU A 179 11.73 23.80 7.75
CA LEU A 179 11.60 24.91 6.80
C LEU A 179 10.55 25.93 7.29
N GLY A 180 10.95 27.19 7.38
CA GLY A 180 10.09 28.27 7.87
C GLY A 180 10.03 28.41 9.40
N ALA A 181 10.73 27.57 10.15
CA ALA A 181 10.83 27.72 11.59
C ALA A 181 11.55 29.02 11.98
N VAL A 182 10.98 29.74 12.96
CA VAL A 182 11.54 30.97 13.54
C VAL A 182 12.13 30.73 14.94
N GLY A 183 12.00 29.52 15.47
CA GLY A 183 12.56 29.08 16.73
C GLY A 183 12.85 27.58 16.69
N THR A 184 13.22 27.03 17.84
CA THR A 184 13.46 25.60 18.01
C THR A 184 12.23 24.78 17.62
N VAL A 185 12.46 23.66 16.94
CA VAL A 185 11.45 22.65 16.60
C VAL A 185 11.90 21.32 17.16
N THR A 186 11.04 20.68 17.94
CA THR A 186 11.26 19.34 18.51
C THR A 186 10.28 18.36 17.86
N LEU A 187 10.82 17.34 17.21
CA LEU A 187 10.05 16.25 16.62
C LEU A 187 10.23 15.01 17.51
N THR A 188 9.14 14.58 18.13
CA THR A 188 9.13 13.42 19.01
C THR A 188 8.85 12.16 18.21
N LEU A 189 9.73 11.17 18.33
CA LEU A 189 9.60 9.87 17.68
C LEU A 189 8.56 8.98 18.39
N PRO A 190 7.92 8.04 17.67
CA PRO A 190 6.95 7.14 18.28
C PRO A 190 7.60 6.18 19.29
N ALA A 191 7.05 6.12 20.51
CA ALA A 191 7.59 5.35 21.65
C ALA A 191 7.54 3.81 21.48
N SER A 192 6.78 3.30 20.50
CA SER A 192 6.71 1.86 20.19
C SER A 192 6.65 1.68 18.68
N ALA A 193 7.59 2.31 18.00
CA ALA A 193 7.78 2.14 16.57
C ALA A 193 8.03 0.66 16.23
N PRO A 194 7.29 0.06 15.29
CA PRO A 194 7.63 -1.25 14.77
C PRO A 194 9.05 -1.26 14.18
N GLU A 195 9.75 -2.40 14.29
CA GLU A 195 11.06 -2.59 13.67
C GLU A 195 11.00 -2.22 12.18
N GLY A 196 11.99 -1.44 11.72
CA GLY A 196 12.04 -0.96 10.35
C GLY A 196 11.24 0.31 10.08
N THR A 197 10.59 0.92 11.08
CA THR A 197 10.04 2.28 10.95
C THR A 197 11.17 3.26 10.62
N THR A 198 11.03 4.05 9.56
CA THR A 198 12.09 4.97 9.10
C THR A 198 11.63 6.40 9.09
N PHE A 199 12.51 7.31 9.50
CA PHE A 199 12.31 8.75 9.34
C PHE A 199 13.58 9.41 8.81
N SER A 200 13.41 10.44 8.00
CA SER A 200 14.49 11.29 7.52
C SER A 200 14.26 12.72 7.96
N PHE A 201 15.29 13.37 8.48
CA PHE A 201 15.23 14.73 9.00
C PHE A 201 16.19 15.62 8.23
N ALA A 202 15.79 16.86 7.95
CA ALA A 202 16.60 17.83 7.25
C ALA A 202 16.44 19.24 7.85
N VAL A 203 17.56 19.87 8.21
CA VAL A 203 17.57 21.27 8.64
C VAL A 203 17.51 22.17 7.40
N GLN A 204 16.44 22.95 7.28
CA GLN A 204 16.21 23.89 6.18
C GLN A 204 16.01 25.34 6.65
N ALA A 205 15.74 25.58 7.93
CA ALA A 205 15.88 26.87 8.59
C ALA A 205 17.05 26.82 9.58
N GLY A 206 17.76 27.94 9.74
CA GLY A 206 18.88 28.08 10.68
C GLY A 206 18.47 28.14 12.16
N GLN A 207 17.52 27.29 12.53
CA GLN A 207 17.02 27.09 13.88
C GLN A 207 17.32 25.67 14.32
N GLU A 208 17.37 25.45 15.64
CA GLU A 208 17.63 24.12 16.18
C GLU A 208 16.45 23.17 15.88
N LEU A 209 16.73 22.10 15.14
CA LEU A 209 15.84 20.96 14.96
C LEU A 209 16.29 19.86 15.93
N ARG A 210 15.41 19.46 16.84
CA ARG A 210 15.64 18.41 17.84
C ARG A 210 14.82 17.17 17.48
N ILE A 211 15.45 16.01 17.52
CA ILE A 211 14.81 14.71 17.33
C ILE A 211 14.81 14.00 18.68
N ASP A 212 13.65 13.95 19.30
CA ASP A 212 13.45 13.39 20.64
C ASP A 212 12.99 11.93 20.53
N PRO A 213 13.76 10.94 21.04
CA PRO A 213 13.35 9.55 21.04
C PRO A 213 12.31 9.18 22.11
N GLY A 214 11.83 10.13 22.91
CA GLY A 214 11.00 9.83 24.07
C GLY A 214 11.83 9.12 25.12
N THR A 215 11.47 7.89 25.48
CA THR A 215 12.24 7.07 26.43
C THR A 215 13.27 6.14 25.78
N ALA A 216 13.39 6.19 24.45
CA ALA A 216 14.28 5.31 23.69
C ALA A 216 15.68 5.91 23.53
N THR A 217 16.59 5.16 22.92
CA THR A 217 17.94 5.63 22.60
C THR A 217 18.08 5.89 21.10
N ILE A 218 18.68 7.03 20.71
CA ILE A 218 19.21 7.21 19.35
C ILE A 218 20.67 6.81 19.35
N ARG A 219 20.96 5.66 18.73
CA ARG A 219 22.31 5.13 18.54
C ARG A 219 23.02 5.92 17.44
N ASP A 220 23.72 6.96 17.85
CA ASP A 220 24.55 7.81 16.99
C ASP A 220 25.98 7.92 17.56
N ASP A 221 26.92 8.40 16.76
CA ASP A 221 28.29 8.69 17.24
C ASP A 221 28.37 9.95 18.12
N SER A 222 27.34 10.81 18.12
CA SER A 222 27.24 12.00 18.98
C SER A 222 26.84 11.68 20.44
N GLY A 223 26.53 10.43 20.73
CA GLY A 223 26.04 9.94 22.03
C GLY A 223 24.98 8.87 21.85
N GLN A 224 24.71 8.09 22.91
CA GLN A 224 23.69 7.04 22.90
C GLN A 224 23.00 6.97 24.27
N THR A 225 22.79 8.13 24.89
CA THR A 225 22.13 8.19 26.19
C THR A 225 20.62 8.12 25.95
N ALA A 226 19.92 7.23 26.67
CA ALA A 226 18.46 7.17 26.64
C ALA A 226 17.84 8.53 27.02
N ASP A 227 16.68 8.84 26.46
CA ASP A 227 15.90 10.05 26.74
C ASP A 227 16.58 11.36 26.30
N LYS A 228 17.68 11.28 25.55
CA LYS A 228 18.40 12.45 25.03
C LYS A 228 18.11 12.66 23.56
N TYR A 229 17.62 13.85 23.22
CA TYR A 229 17.41 14.25 21.83
C TYR A 229 18.72 14.44 21.08
N LYS A 230 18.66 14.33 19.75
CA LYS A 230 19.72 14.79 18.83
C LYS A 230 19.33 16.12 18.22
N SER A 231 20.25 17.08 18.17
CA SER A 231 19.97 18.38 17.58
C SER A 231 21.00 18.85 16.56
N ALA A 232 20.52 19.62 15.59
CA ALA A 232 21.34 20.34 14.62
C ALA A 232 20.65 21.66 14.24
N SER A 233 21.43 22.68 13.92
CA SER A 233 20.94 24.00 13.48
C SER A 233 21.56 24.48 12.17
N ALA A 234 22.55 23.75 11.66
CA ALA A 234 23.19 24.06 10.39
C ALA A 234 22.29 23.62 9.23
N ILE A 235 21.90 24.58 8.38
CA ILE A 235 21.12 24.30 7.16
C ILE A 235 21.88 23.27 6.30
N GLY A 236 21.18 22.22 5.87
CA GLY A 236 21.74 21.10 5.11
C GLY A 236 22.21 19.92 5.98
N ALA A 237 22.17 20.03 7.31
CA ALA A 237 22.34 18.88 8.18
C ALA A 237 21.15 17.92 8.03
N CYS A 238 21.44 16.62 7.89
CA CYS A 238 20.43 15.59 7.72
C CYS A 238 20.71 14.39 8.63
N LEU A 239 19.65 13.72 9.07
CA LEU A 239 19.71 12.51 9.88
C LEU A 239 18.67 11.53 9.38
N SER A 240 19.03 10.26 9.21
CA SER A 240 18.07 9.19 8.89
C SER A 240 18.15 8.12 9.95
N LEU A 241 17.00 7.81 10.53
CA LEU A 241 16.85 6.87 11.62
C LEU A 241 15.98 5.69 11.18
N ILE A 242 16.30 4.50 11.69
CA ILE A 242 15.49 3.30 11.58
C ILE A 242 15.27 2.71 12.98
N SER A 243 14.04 2.34 13.31
CA SER A 243 13.75 1.65 14.57
C SER A 243 14.27 0.20 14.51
N ASP A 244 14.95 -0.22 15.58
CA ASP A 244 15.43 -1.60 15.76
C ASP A 244 14.43 -2.46 16.53
N ALA A 245 14.72 -3.76 16.66
CA ALA A 245 13.87 -4.71 17.38
C ALA A 245 13.74 -4.44 18.90
N ASN A 246 14.59 -3.57 19.47
CA ASN A 246 14.58 -3.21 20.89
C ASN A 246 13.73 -1.96 21.17
N GLY A 247 13.17 -1.32 20.14
CA GLY A 247 12.51 -0.02 20.26
C GLY A 247 13.47 1.17 20.32
N ASP A 248 14.77 0.94 20.07
CA ASP A 248 15.76 2.00 19.89
C ASP A 248 15.81 2.46 18.42
N TRP A 249 16.55 3.53 18.17
CA TRP A 249 16.73 4.10 16.83
C TRP A 249 18.19 4.01 16.40
N ALA A 250 18.46 3.35 15.27
CA ALA A 250 19.77 3.31 14.66
C ALA A 250 19.94 4.42 13.62
N THR A 251 21.07 5.14 13.68
CA THR A 251 21.43 6.11 12.64
C THR A 251 22.00 5.40 11.42
N VAL A 252 21.31 5.48 10.28
CA VAL A 252 21.71 4.81 9.03
C VAL A 252 22.33 5.75 8.00
N ALA A 253 22.05 7.05 8.12
CA ALA A 253 22.71 8.09 7.33
C ALA A 253 22.74 9.39 8.12
N LYS A 254 23.85 10.12 8.02
CA LYS A 254 24.02 11.42 8.66
C LYS A 254 24.85 12.33 7.79
N ASN A 255 24.46 13.60 7.73
CA ASN A 255 25.22 14.68 7.12
C ASN A 255 25.21 15.90 8.05
N GLY A 256 26.35 16.58 8.15
CA GLY A 256 26.53 17.69 9.08
C GLY A 256 26.73 17.25 10.53
N THR A 257 26.88 18.22 11.42
CA THR A 257 27.10 18.00 12.86
C THR A 257 25.78 17.90 13.59
N TRP A 258 25.56 16.77 14.23
CA TRP A 258 24.48 16.54 15.19
C TRP A 258 25.07 16.35 16.58
N SER A 259 24.43 16.90 17.59
CA SER A 259 24.85 16.83 18.98
C SER A 259 23.78 16.14 19.82
N GLU A 260 24.19 15.43 20.87
CA GLU A 260 23.28 14.97 21.93
C GLU A 260 22.98 16.12 22.90
N GLN A 261 21.79 16.10 23.49
CA GLN A 261 21.46 16.96 24.64
C GLN A 261 22.48 16.73 25.78
N ALA A 262 23.05 17.82 26.29
CA ALA A 262 23.97 17.81 27.42
C ALA A 262 23.38 17.22 28.72
#